data_AF-A0A117KB30-F1
#
_entry.id   AF-A0A117KB30-F1
#
_cell.length_a   1.000
_cell.length_b   1.000
_cell.length_c   1.000
_cell.angle_alpha   90.00
_cell.angle_beta   90.00
_cell.angle_gamma   90.00
#
_symmetry.space_group_name_H-M   'P 1'
#
loop_
_entity.id
_entity.type
_entity.pdbx_description
1 polymer ?
#
loop_
_entity_poly.entity_id
_entity_poly.type
_entity_poly.pdbx_seq_one_letter_code
_entity_poly.pdbx_strand_id
1 'polypeptide(L)'
;MAALDILEFLDLGRAKSIQSDSEKLSNGEAVILNEVKEKDFGVDLIYLNTDEETNNSFPAVFLKKVANFNDEIYLKDIAETHRKIWNYKKVLFLYVYSETEIRIYNCSETKNGINSLLIKDKRNSEVLNLESHNLINSYYESNHTKIGILKHLIFDFTNNLK
;
A
#
# COMPACT_ATOMS: atom_id res chain seq x y z
N MET A 1 -17.71 19.94 11.78
CA MET A 1 -16.36 19.34 11.73
C MET A 1 -16.20 18.76 10.34
N ALA A 2 -15.23 19.24 9.55
CA ALA A 2 -14.92 18.60 8.28
C ALA A 2 -14.46 17.17 8.56
N ALA A 3 -14.98 16.19 7.84
CA ALA A 3 -14.46 14.83 7.90
C ALA A 3 -12.97 14.90 7.56
N LEU A 4 -12.12 14.29 8.40
CA LEU A 4 -10.69 14.20 8.12
C LEU A 4 -10.51 13.36 6.86
N ASP A 5 -10.02 13.94 5.78
CA ASP A 5 -9.64 13.16 4.61
C ASP A 5 -8.34 12.41 4.96
N ILE A 6 -8.46 11.09 5.09
CA ILE A 6 -7.36 10.18 5.42
C ILE A 6 -6.19 10.36 4.43
N LEU A 7 -6.48 10.71 3.17
CA LEU A 7 -5.46 10.90 2.15
C LEU A 7 -4.68 12.19 2.37
N GLU A 8 -5.34 13.28 2.74
CA GLU A 8 -4.65 14.53 3.11
C GLU A 8 -3.82 14.35 4.39
N PHE A 9 -4.38 13.66 5.39
CA PHE A 9 -3.68 13.41 6.66
C PHE A 9 -2.38 12.62 6.47
N LEU A 10 -2.37 11.68 5.51
CA LEU A 10 -1.21 10.85 5.19
C LEU A 10 -0.26 11.48 4.15
N ASP A 11 -0.50 12.73 3.74
CA ASP A 11 0.21 13.42 2.65
C ASP A 11 0.14 12.67 1.30
N LEU A 12 -0.94 11.92 1.09
CA LEU A 12 -1.25 11.16 -0.12
C LEU A 12 -2.25 11.87 -1.04
N GLY A 13 -2.58 13.15 -0.78
CA GLY A 13 -3.52 13.93 -1.60
C GLY A 13 -3.11 14.11 -3.08
N ARG A 14 -1.86 13.78 -3.41
CA ARG A 14 -1.31 13.80 -4.78
C ARG A 14 -1.59 12.51 -5.56
N ALA A 15 -2.14 11.48 -4.90
CA ALA A 15 -2.43 10.20 -5.52
C ALA A 15 -3.38 10.38 -6.71
N LYS A 16 -3.09 9.66 -7.80
CA LYS A 16 -3.83 9.75 -9.05
C LYS A 16 -4.89 8.66 -9.10
N SER A 17 -6.09 9.03 -9.52
CA SER A 17 -7.14 8.04 -9.72
C SER A 17 -6.82 7.17 -10.93
N ILE A 18 -7.08 5.86 -10.80
CA ILE A 18 -7.01 4.95 -11.94
C ILE A 18 -8.05 5.28 -13.01
N GLN A 19 -9.05 6.11 -12.72
CA GLN A 19 -10.05 6.55 -13.71
C GLN A 19 -9.66 7.87 -14.38
N SER A 20 -8.54 8.50 -14.00
CA SER A 20 -8.12 9.76 -14.62
C SER A 20 -7.72 9.58 -16.08
N ASP A 21 -8.07 10.57 -16.91
CA ASP A 21 -7.62 10.67 -18.29
C ASP A 21 -6.11 10.91 -18.33
N SER A 22 -5.41 10.14 -19.17
CA SER A 22 -3.94 10.18 -19.31
C SER A 22 -3.41 11.51 -19.86
N GLU A 23 -4.27 12.36 -20.43
CA GLU A 23 -3.90 13.62 -21.08
C GLU A 23 -3.35 14.69 -20.12
N LYS A 24 -3.54 14.53 -18.79
CA LYS A 24 -3.02 15.45 -17.76
C LYS A 24 -1.77 14.93 -17.02
N LEU A 25 -1.20 13.81 -17.46
CA LEU A 25 -0.08 13.14 -16.78
C LEU A 25 1.21 13.28 -17.59
N SER A 26 2.34 13.25 -16.89
CA SER A 26 3.62 13.09 -17.58
C SER A 26 3.70 11.73 -18.27
N ASN A 27 4.57 11.61 -19.29
CA ASN A 27 4.71 10.37 -20.05
C ASN A 27 5.01 9.14 -19.16
N GLY A 28 5.83 9.30 -18.12
CA GLY A 28 6.15 8.21 -17.18
C GLY A 28 4.96 7.80 -16.32
N GLU A 29 4.22 8.75 -15.78
CA GLU A 29 3.01 8.50 -14.99
C GLU A 29 1.91 7.83 -15.83
N ALA A 30 1.73 8.28 -17.08
CA ALA A 30 0.73 7.71 -17.99
C ALA A 30 1.00 6.23 -18.31
N VAL A 31 2.27 5.86 -18.53
CA VAL A 31 2.67 4.47 -18.77
C VAL A 31 2.32 3.59 -17.57
N ILE A 32 2.62 4.04 -16.35
CA ILE A 32 2.31 3.27 -15.13
C ILE A 32 0.80 3.18 -14.91
N LEU A 33 0.08 4.28 -15.11
CA LEU A 33 -1.37 4.31 -14.96
C LEU A 33 -2.04 3.32 -15.92
N ASN A 34 -1.60 3.30 -17.18
CA ASN A 34 -2.11 2.37 -18.19
C ASN A 34 -1.76 0.91 -17.84
N GLU A 35 -0.52 0.63 -17.41
CA GLU A 35 -0.14 -0.73 -16.95
C GLU A 35 -1.05 -1.20 -15.81
N VAL A 36 -1.33 -0.33 -14.83
CA VAL A 36 -2.21 -0.67 -13.69
C VAL A 36 -3.66 -0.86 -14.13
N LYS A 37 -4.17 -0.03 -15.05
CA LYS A 37 -5.51 -0.19 -15.65
C LYS A 37 -5.63 -1.53 -16.38
N GLU A 38 -4.67 -1.85 -17.25
CA GLU A 38 -4.67 -3.08 -18.06
C GLU A 38 -4.57 -4.35 -17.20
N LYS A 39 -3.78 -4.31 -16.13
CA LYS A 39 -3.59 -5.45 -15.21
C LYS A 39 -4.75 -5.64 -14.23
N ASP A 40 -5.65 -4.67 -14.12
CA ASP A 40 -6.81 -4.70 -13.23
C ASP A 40 -6.43 -5.15 -11.81
N PHE A 41 -5.56 -4.39 -11.14
CA PHE A 41 -5.16 -4.72 -9.77
C PHE A 41 -6.31 -4.59 -8.75
N GLY A 42 -7.42 -3.93 -9.11
CA GLY A 42 -8.53 -3.64 -8.19
C GLY A 42 -8.20 -2.54 -7.17
N VAL A 43 -7.36 -1.57 -7.57
CA VAL A 43 -6.97 -0.40 -6.77
C VAL A 43 -7.65 0.85 -7.33
N ASP A 44 -7.92 1.83 -6.48
CA ASP A 44 -8.64 3.05 -6.87
C ASP A 44 -7.69 4.20 -7.19
N LEU A 45 -6.60 4.31 -6.43
CA LEU A 45 -5.61 5.37 -6.58
C LEU A 45 -4.19 4.80 -6.58
N ILE A 46 -3.28 5.53 -7.23
CA ILE A 46 -1.85 5.26 -7.25
C ILE A 46 -1.12 6.51 -6.79
N TYR A 47 -0.30 6.38 -5.76
CA TYR A 47 0.67 7.40 -5.40
C TYR A 47 1.99 7.11 -6.11
N LEU A 48 2.40 8.06 -6.95
CA LEU A 48 3.59 7.98 -7.80
C LEU A 48 4.68 8.86 -7.21
N ASN A 49 5.91 8.35 -7.21
CA ASN A 49 7.09 9.17 -7.05
C ASN A 49 7.72 9.40 -8.42
N THR A 50 8.20 10.62 -8.65
CA THR A 50 8.93 10.97 -9.86
C THR A 50 10.29 11.48 -9.45
N ASP A 51 11.32 10.89 -10.05
CA ASP A 51 12.69 11.36 -9.91
C ASP A 51 12.86 12.66 -10.72
N GLU A 52 13.22 13.75 -10.05
CA GLU A 52 13.28 15.09 -10.67
C GLU A 52 14.43 15.22 -11.69
N GLU A 53 15.50 14.44 -11.55
CA GLU A 53 16.67 14.51 -12.44
C GLU A 53 16.46 13.73 -13.74
N THR A 54 15.82 12.57 -13.64
CA THR A 54 15.59 11.65 -14.77
C THR A 54 14.18 11.73 -15.34
N ASN A 55 13.27 12.42 -14.66
CA ASN A 55 11.83 12.48 -14.95
C ASN A 55 11.17 11.11 -15.04
N ASN A 56 11.74 10.10 -14.36
CA ASN A 56 11.22 8.75 -14.31
C ASN A 56 10.26 8.61 -13.13
N SER A 57 9.05 8.16 -13.42
CA SER A 57 8.05 7.85 -12.40
C SER A 57 8.09 6.39 -12.00
N PHE A 58 7.67 6.09 -10.77
CA PHE A 58 7.46 4.74 -10.28
C PHE A 58 6.32 4.70 -9.25
N PRO A 59 5.55 3.61 -9.18
CA PRO A 59 4.50 3.48 -8.19
C PRO A 59 5.11 3.27 -6.81
N ALA A 60 4.77 4.13 -5.85
CA ALA A 60 5.26 4.02 -4.49
C ALA A 60 4.23 3.37 -3.55
N VAL A 61 2.95 3.72 -3.70
CA VAL A 61 1.84 3.17 -2.89
C VAL A 61 0.62 2.98 -3.77
N PHE A 62 -0.02 1.81 -3.66
CA PHE A 62 -1.36 1.59 -4.21
C PHE A 62 -2.41 1.76 -3.12
N LEU A 63 -3.53 2.38 -3.48
CA LEU A 63 -4.61 2.64 -2.54
C LEU A 63 -5.92 2.04 -3.02
N LYS A 64 -6.63 1.39 -2.09
CA LYS A 64 -7.95 0.81 -2.31
C LYS A 64 -8.92 1.34 -1.25
N LYS A 65 -10.07 1.82 -1.67
CA LYS A 65 -11.15 2.26 -0.80
C LYS A 65 -12.14 1.12 -0.59
N VAL A 66 -12.52 0.87 0.66
CA VAL A 66 -13.59 -0.05 1.03
C VAL A 66 -14.59 0.65 1.94
N ALA A 67 -15.83 0.18 1.98
CA ALA A 67 -16.83 0.77 2.86
C ALA A 67 -16.52 0.46 4.34
N ASN A 68 -16.10 -0.76 4.63
CA ASN A 68 -15.71 -1.23 5.96
C ASN A 68 -14.84 -2.51 5.85
N PHE A 69 -14.33 -2.98 6.98
CA PHE A 69 -13.50 -4.20 7.05
C PHE A 69 -14.19 -5.40 7.70
N ASN A 70 -15.49 -5.31 7.96
CA ASN A 70 -16.26 -6.35 8.65
C ASN A 70 -17.06 -7.23 7.68
N ASP A 71 -17.21 -6.81 6.42
CA ASP A 71 -17.88 -7.58 5.38
C ASP A 71 -16.90 -8.53 4.66
N GLU A 72 -17.28 -9.80 4.55
CA GLU A 72 -16.52 -10.84 3.86
C GLU A 72 -16.27 -10.51 2.38
N ILE A 73 -17.19 -9.80 1.73
CA ILE A 73 -17.05 -9.40 0.32
C ILE A 73 -15.85 -8.46 0.17
N TYR A 74 -15.71 -7.47 1.07
CA TYR A 74 -14.56 -6.56 1.04
C TYR A 74 -13.27 -7.27 1.43
N LEU A 75 -13.31 -8.18 2.40
CA LEU A 75 -12.12 -8.95 2.79
C LEU A 75 -11.59 -9.83 1.65
N LYS A 76 -12.49 -10.50 0.91
CA LYS A 76 -12.14 -11.29 -0.28
C LYS A 76 -11.54 -10.42 -1.38
N ASP A 77 -12.18 -9.30 -1.67
CA ASP A 77 -11.71 -8.33 -2.67
C ASP A 77 -10.32 -7.75 -2.31
N ILE A 78 -10.09 -7.42 -1.03
CA ILE A 78 -8.77 -7.00 -0.53
C ILE A 78 -7.72 -8.09 -0.73
N ALA A 79 -8.03 -9.34 -0.39
CA ALA A 79 -7.08 -10.46 -0.53
C ALA A 79 -6.72 -10.70 -2.01
N GLU A 80 -7.70 -10.63 -2.91
CA GLU A 80 -7.49 -10.73 -4.36
C GLU A 80 -6.62 -9.58 -4.89
N THR A 81 -6.92 -8.33 -4.52
CA THR A 81 -6.10 -7.17 -4.87
C THR A 81 -4.68 -7.33 -4.34
N HIS A 82 -4.52 -7.70 -3.06
CA HIS A 82 -3.22 -7.88 -2.44
C HIS A 82 -2.39 -8.96 -3.14
N ARG A 83 -3.01 -10.10 -3.51
CA ARG A 83 -2.35 -11.16 -4.27
C ARG A 83 -1.84 -10.69 -5.63
N LYS A 84 -2.67 -9.94 -6.38
CA LYS A 84 -2.25 -9.41 -7.69
C LYS A 84 -1.05 -8.46 -7.55
N ILE A 85 -1.05 -7.59 -6.53
CA ILE A 85 0.05 -6.64 -6.28
C ILE A 85 1.31 -7.34 -5.77
N TRP A 86 1.17 -8.34 -4.89
CA TRP A 86 2.28 -9.18 -4.45
C TRP A 86 3.02 -9.80 -5.65
N ASN A 87 2.27 -10.34 -6.61
CA ASN A 87 2.82 -10.91 -7.84
C ASN A 87 3.44 -9.86 -8.78
N TYR A 88 3.03 -8.60 -8.67
CA TYR A 88 3.58 -7.50 -9.46
C TYR A 88 5.00 -7.09 -9.02
N LYS A 89 5.35 -7.26 -7.74
CA LYS A 89 6.70 -7.07 -7.17
C LYS A 89 7.32 -5.67 -7.34
N LYS A 90 6.59 -4.66 -7.82
CA LYS A 90 7.11 -3.28 -7.97
C LYS A 90 6.71 -2.32 -6.84
N VAL A 91 5.75 -2.70 -5.99
CA VAL A 91 5.22 -1.85 -4.92
C VAL A 91 5.36 -2.58 -3.60
N LEU A 92 5.81 -1.87 -2.56
CA LEU A 92 6.02 -2.46 -1.23
C LEU A 92 4.74 -2.52 -0.39
N PHE A 93 3.81 -1.57 -0.59
CA PHE A 93 2.63 -1.45 0.26
C PHE A 93 1.35 -1.23 -0.54
N LEU A 94 0.29 -1.91 -0.10
CA LEU A 94 -1.10 -1.63 -0.45
C LEU A 94 -1.78 -0.99 0.77
N TYR A 95 -2.30 0.22 0.59
CA TYR A 95 -3.06 0.93 1.61
C TYR A 95 -4.55 0.73 1.32
N VAL A 96 -5.22 -0.04 2.17
CA VAL A 96 -6.67 -0.17 2.10
C VAL A 96 -7.29 0.72 3.15
N TYR A 97 -8.22 1.57 2.78
CA TYR A 97 -8.82 2.54 3.71
C TYR A 97 -10.34 2.58 3.59
N SER A 98 -10.97 2.91 4.71
CA SER A 98 -12.38 3.32 4.81
C SER A 98 -12.44 4.74 5.36
N GLU A 99 -13.63 5.23 5.71
CA GLU A 99 -13.77 6.55 6.35
C GLU A 99 -13.11 6.61 7.74
N THR A 100 -12.90 5.47 8.41
CA THR A 100 -12.50 5.44 9.83
C THR A 100 -11.28 4.59 10.13
N GLU A 101 -10.82 3.77 9.18
CA GLU A 101 -9.74 2.83 9.39
C GLU A 101 -8.87 2.74 8.14
N ILE A 102 -7.56 2.60 8.33
CA ILE A 102 -6.61 2.23 7.29
C ILE A 102 -5.87 0.95 7.70
N ARG A 103 -5.76 0.01 6.76
CA ARG A 103 -4.96 -1.21 6.88
C ARG A 103 -3.88 -1.20 5.82
N ILE A 104 -2.64 -1.43 6.26
CA ILE A 104 -1.49 -1.50 5.37
C ILE A 104 -1.14 -2.97 5.17
N TYR A 105 -1.14 -3.39 3.92
CA TYR A 105 -0.74 -4.71 3.50
C TYR A 105 0.65 -4.64 2.87
N ASN A 106 1.59 -5.40 3.40
CA ASN A 106 2.93 -5.49 2.83
C ASN A 106 2.90 -6.43 1.61
N CYS A 107 3.38 -5.94 0.47
CA CYS A 107 3.39 -6.64 -0.81
C CYS A 107 4.77 -7.28 -1.13
N SER A 108 5.67 -7.29 -0.16
CA SER A 108 7.05 -7.77 -0.32
C SER A 108 7.48 -8.69 0.81
N GLU A 109 8.20 -9.76 0.43
CA GLU A 109 8.80 -10.72 1.36
C GLU A 109 10.02 -10.16 2.10
N THR A 110 10.63 -9.09 1.60
CA THR A 110 11.91 -8.59 2.11
C THR A 110 11.74 -7.61 3.26
N LYS A 111 11.25 -8.11 4.41
CA LYS A 111 11.38 -7.43 5.72
C LYS A 111 12.78 -6.87 5.92
N ASN A 112 13.80 -7.68 5.62
CA ASN A 112 15.20 -7.30 5.78
C ASN A 112 15.59 -6.11 4.90
N GLY A 113 15.08 -6.05 3.67
CA GLY A 113 15.28 -4.92 2.77
C GLY A 113 14.66 -3.65 3.31
N ILE A 114 13.39 -3.72 3.72
CA ILE A 114 12.66 -2.58 4.30
C ILE A 114 13.37 -2.05 5.56
N ASN A 115 13.70 -2.95 6.49
CA ASN A 115 14.36 -2.57 7.74
C ASN A 115 15.76 -1.97 7.48
N SER A 116 16.49 -2.47 6.48
CA SER A 116 17.78 -1.90 6.11
C SER A 116 17.65 -0.46 5.62
N LEU A 117 16.61 -0.15 4.84
CA LEU A 117 16.31 1.21 4.39
C LEU A 117 15.94 2.13 5.55
N LEU A 118 15.07 1.67 6.46
CA LEU A 118 14.66 2.45 7.64
C LEU A 118 15.84 2.79 8.56
N ILE A 119 16.76 1.85 8.77
CA ILE A 119 17.97 2.07 9.57
C ILE A 119 18.87 3.09 8.88
N LYS A 120 19.08 2.97 7.55
CA LYS A 120 19.86 3.94 6.75
C LYS A 120 19.32 5.35 6.88
N ASP A 121 17.99 5.49 6.92
CA ASP A 121 17.28 6.76 7.07
C ASP A 121 17.13 7.22 8.53
N LYS A 122 17.79 6.53 9.48
CA LYS A 122 17.76 6.82 10.93
C LYS A 122 16.36 6.70 11.57
N ARG A 123 15.45 5.94 10.96
CA ARG A 123 14.08 5.65 11.43
C ARG A 123 14.02 4.34 12.21
N ASN A 124 14.96 4.14 13.13
CA ASN A 124 15.12 2.87 13.86
C ASN A 124 13.88 2.45 14.66
N SER A 125 13.07 3.41 15.14
CA SER A 125 11.83 3.14 15.86
C SER A 125 10.75 2.50 14.98
N GLU A 126 10.83 2.69 13.67
CA GLU A 126 9.80 2.28 12.70
C GLU A 126 10.12 0.93 12.04
N VAL A 127 11.20 0.28 12.46
CA VAL A 127 11.61 -1.05 11.99
C VAL A 127 10.45 -2.05 12.18
N LEU A 128 10.23 -2.87 11.16
CA LEU A 128 9.21 -3.93 11.16
C LEU A 128 9.65 -5.08 12.07
N ASN A 129 8.90 -5.30 13.15
CA ASN A 129 9.08 -6.40 14.09
C ASN A 129 8.02 -7.47 13.83
N LEU A 130 8.41 -8.75 13.84
CA LEU A 130 7.49 -9.86 13.61
C LEU A 130 6.70 -10.10 14.89
N GLU A 131 5.38 -10.10 14.79
CA GLU A 131 4.45 -10.32 15.88
C GLU A 131 3.44 -11.42 15.50
N SER A 132 2.75 -11.96 16.49
CA SER A 132 1.70 -12.98 16.29
C SER A 132 0.52 -12.71 17.20
N HIS A 133 -0.68 -13.11 16.75
CA HIS A 133 -1.90 -12.99 17.53
C HIS A 133 -2.76 -14.25 17.35
N ASN A 134 -3.65 -14.55 18.30
CA ASN A 134 -4.50 -15.75 18.25
C ASN A 134 -5.36 -15.89 16.98
N LEU A 135 -5.56 -14.80 16.23
CA LEU A 135 -6.37 -14.74 15.01
C LEU A 135 -5.53 -14.59 13.74
N ILE A 136 -4.24 -14.25 13.85
CA ILE A 136 -3.35 -13.96 12.73
C ILE A 136 -2.00 -14.60 13.03
N ASN A 137 -1.65 -15.64 12.27
CA ASN A 137 -0.45 -16.45 12.49
C ASN A 137 0.82 -15.60 12.64
N SER A 138 1.00 -14.62 11.76
CA SER A 138 2.15 -13.72 11.79
C SER A 138 1.85 -12.42 11.05
N TYR A 139 2.23 -11.29 11.62
CA TYR A 139 2.17 -9.97 11.01
C TYR A 139 3.34 -9.11 11.49
N TYR A 140 3.52 -7.91 10.95
CA TYR A 140 4.60 -7.03 11.37
C TYR A 140 4.07 -5.77 12.07
N GLU A 141 4.77 -5.28 13.08
CA GLU A 141 4.47 -4.02 13.76
C GLU A 141 5.62 -3.02 13.61
N SER A 142 5.28 -1.73 13.50
CA SER A 142 6.22 -0.61 13.55
C SER A 142 5.73 0.47 14.52
N ASN A 143 6.64 1.09 15.26
CA ASN A 143 6.31 2.17 16.21
C ASN A 143 6.54 3.56 15.60
N HIS A 144 5.50 4.39 15.66
CA HIS A 144 5.51 5.77 15.16
C HIS A 144 5.20 6.74 16.29
N THR A 145 5.99 7.79 16.41
CA THR A 145 5.85 8.78 17.50
C THR A 145 4.52 9.52 17.49
N LYS A 146 3.91 9.69 16.31
CA LYS A 146 2.64 10.43 16.14
C LYS A 146 1.39 9.55 16.21
N ILE A 147 1.44 8.34 15.65
CA ILE A 147 0.26 7.49 15.45
C ILE A 147 0.29 6.20 16.28
N GLY A 148 1.37 5.95 17.04
CA GLY A 148 1.53 4.75 17.85
C GLY A 148 1.95 3.53 17.04
N ILE A 149 1.35 2.38 17.33
CA ILE A 149 1.67 1.10 16.68
C ILE A 149 0.90 0.99 15.36
N LEU A 150 1.64 0.77 14.29
CA LEU A 150 1.09 0.47 12.97
C LEU A 150 1.29 -1.02 12.68
N LYS A 151 0.18 -1.72 12.41
CA LYS A 151 0.17 -3.13 12.05
C LYS A 151 0.21 -3.28 10.53
N HIS A 152 1.23 -3.98 10.05
CA HIS A 152 1.44 -4.35 8.66
C HIS A 152 1.00 -5.79 8.47
N LEU A 153 -0.15 -5.95 7.82
CA LEU A 153 -0.73 -7.26 7.55
C LEU A 153 -0.02 -7.88 6.34
N ILE A 154 0.31 -9.16 6.44
CA ILE A 154 0.88 -9.92 5.32
C ILE A 154 0.04 -11.16 5.10
N PHE A 155 -0.57 -11.24 3.93
CA PHE A 155 -1.05 -12.51 3.40
C PHE A 155 0.11 -13.16 2.66
N ASP A 156 0.62 -14.25 3.25
CA ASP A 156 1.63 -15.08 2.60
C ASP A 156 0.95 -15.95 1.53
N PHE A 157 1.20 -15.62 0.26
CA PHE A 157 0.70 -16.38 -0.88
C PHE A 157 1.72 -17.41 -1.42
N THR A 158 2.90 -17.56 -0.79
CA THR A 158 3.90 -18.55 -1.21
C THR A 158 3.49 -19.97 -0.83
N ASN A 159 2.79 -20.08 0.30
CA ASN A 159 2.16 -21.30 0.74
C ASN A 159 0.76 -21.37 0.13
N ASN A 160 0.64 -22.00 -1.04
CA ASN A 160 -0.66 -22.46 -1.51
C ASN A 160 -1.23 -23.40 -0.44
N LEU A 161 -2.16 -22.91 0.39
CA LEU A 161 -2.98 -23.76 1.22
C LEU A 161 -3.65 -24.78 0.29
N LYS A 162 -3.26 -26.04 0.44
CA LYS A 162 -4.00 -27.19 -0.07
C LYS A 162 -5.32 -27.31 0.67
#